data_AF-A0A9X1Q4A5-F1
#
_entry.id   AF-A0A9X1Q4A5-F1
#
_cell.length_a   1.000
_cell.length_b   1.000
_cell.length_c   1.000
_cell.angle_alpha   90.00
_cell.angle_beta   90.00
_cell.angle_gamma   90.00
#
_symmetry.space_group_name_H-M   'P 1'
#
loop_
_entity.id
_entity.type
_entity.pdbx_description
1 polymer ?
#
loop_
_entity_poly.entity_id
_entity_poly.type
_entity_poly.pdbx_seq_one_letter_code
_entity_poly.pdbx_strand_id
1 'polypeptide(L)'
;MEDTMAHLDQRRAELLRRRLTGEDFTAIARELDYADAAEAAADFADALAATDPLEPLARHEADQRSLDELQYAIWDLATTGDLDAISTALAISDSRSRRLGLDAPARLESAGPAVDPAAVTAAELDELLALIEDPPI
;
A
#
# COMPACT_ATOMS: atom_id res chain seq x y z
N MET A 1 -16.46 -29.46 12.52
CA MET A 1 -15.02 -29.14 12.47
C MET A 1 -14.75 -28.09 11.41
N GLU A 2 -15.30 -28.24 10.20
CA GLU A 2 -15.25 -27.23 9.12
C GLU A 2 -15.87 -25.87 9.51
N ASP A 3 -17.05 -25.90 10.13
CA ASP A 3 -17.79 -24.70 10.58
C ASP A 3 -17.05 -23.90 11.68
N THR A 4 -16.32 -24.61 12.55
CA THR A 4 -15.52 -24.00 13.63
C THR A 4 -14.26 -23.34 13.07
N MET A 5 -13.63 -23.94 12.07
CA MET A 5 -12.45 -23.37 11.40
C MET A 5 -12.84 -22.09 10.64
N ALA A 6 -13.95 -22.13 9.89
CA ALA A 6 -14.47 -20.97 9.16
C ALA A 6 -14.79 -19.79 10.08
N HIS A 7 -15.36 -20.05 11.27
CA HIS A 7 -15.65 -19.01 12.25
C HIS A 7 -14.37 -18.36 12.82
N LEU A 8 -13.33 -19.16 13.08
CA LEU A 8 -12.03 -18.67 13.55
C LEU A 8 -11.32 -17.82 12.48
N ASP A 9 -11.37 -18.26 11.22
CA ASP A 9 -10.79 -17.52 10.10
C ASP A 9 -11.48 -16.16 9.90
N GLN A 10 -12.81 -16.13 10.00
CA GLN A 10 -13.58 -14.89 9.91
C GLN A 10 -13.27 -13.93 11.06
N ARG A 11 -13.15 -14.44 12.29
CA ARG A 11 -12.78 -13.61 13.46
C ARG A 11 -11.40 -13.00 13.31
N ARG A 12 -10.42 -13.77 12.83
CA ARG A 12 -9.05 -13.31 12.59
C ARG A 12 -8.96 -12.28 11.46
N ALA A 13 -9.72 -12.46 10.38
CA ALA A 13 -9.80 -11.48 9.30
C ALA A 13 -10.33 -10.13 9.80
N GLU A 14 -11.37 -10.14 10.64
CA GLU A 14 -11.95 -8.94 11.22
C GLU A 14 -11.02 -8.27 12.25
N LEU A 15 -10.30 -9.07 13.06
CA LEU A 15 -9.24 -8.60 13.96
C LEU A 15 -8.15 -7.85 13.18
N LEU A 16 -7.63 -8.44 12.10
CA LEU A 16 -6.61 -7.81 11.25
C LEU A 16 -7.12 -6.50 10.66
N ARG A 17 -8.32 -6.50 10.07
CA ARG A 17 -8.94 -5.31 9.48
C ARG A 17 -9.00 -4.15 10.47
N ARG A 18 -9.66 -4.38 11.62
CA ARG A 18 -9.89 -3.35 12.64
C ARG A 18 -8.61 -2.80 13.23
N ARG A 19 -7.62 -3.69 13.46
CA ARG A 19 -6.34 -3.25 13.99
C ARG A 19 -5.56 -2.42 12.98
N LEU A 20 -5.60 -2.78 11.69
CA LEU A 20 -4.95 -2.03 10.61
C LEU A 20 -5.63 -0.68 10.36
N THR A 21 -6.93 -0.53 10.63
CA THR A 21 -7.65 0.75 10.58
C THR A 21 -7.50 1.59 11.85
N GLY A 22 -6.70 1.14 12.82
CA GLY A 22 -6.30 1.94 13.99
C GLY A 22 -7.13 1.73 15.25
N GLU A 23 -8.04 0.75 15.29
CA GLU A 23 -8.79 0.42 16.49
C GLU A 23 -7.88 -0.23 17.55
N ASP A 24 -8.12 0.05 18.83
CA ASP A 24 -7.32 -0.47 19.93
C ASP A 24 -7.75 -1.88 20.37
N PHE A 25 -6.81 -2.67 20.90
CA PHE A 25 -7.07 -4.07 21.26
C PHE A 25 -8.12 -4.24 22.37
N THR A 26 -8.38 -3.23 23.19
CA THR A 26 -9.42 -3.30 24.22
C THR A 26 -10.81 -3.22 23.61
N ALA A 27 -11.00 -2.33 22.63
CA ALA A 27 -12.24 -2.24 21.86
C ALA A 27 -12.46 -3.52 21.05
N ILE A 28 -11.43 -3.96 20.32
CA ILE A 28 -11.48 -5.16 19.50
C ILE A 28 -11.79 -6.41 20.34
N ALA A 29 -11.16 -6.57 21.50
CA ALA A 29 -11.38 -7.74 22.36
C ALA A 29 -12.85 -7.86 22.80
N ARG A 30 -13.48 -6.74 23.13
CA ARG A 30 -14.90 -6.70 23.52
C ARG A 30 -15.83 -7.04 22.36
N GLU A 31 -15.52 -6.57 21.15
CA GLU A 31 -16.38 -6.75 19.98
C GLU A 31 -16.23 -8.11 19.31
N LEU A 32 -15.03 -8.71 19.37
CA LEU A 32 -14.72 -10.00 18.74
C LEU A 32 -14.67 -11.17 19.72
N ASP A 33 -15.15 -10.97 20.96
CA ASP A 33 -15.25 -12.02 21.99
C ASP A 33 -13.90 -12.67 22.33
N TYR A 34 -12.86 -11.84 22.50
CA TYR A 34 -11.61 -12.25 23.14
C TYR A 34 -11.71 -12.05 24.66
N ALA A 35 -11.00 -12.86 25.44
CA ALA A 35 -11.01 -12.75 26.90
C ALA A 35 -10.45 -11.41 27.36
N ASP A 36 -9.40 -10.92 26.70
CA ASP A 36 -8.79 -9.62 26.97
C ASP A 36 -7.99 -9.07 25.77
N ALA A 37 -7.46 -7.85 25.96
CA ALA A 37 -6.65 -7.17 24.95
C ALA A 37 -5.32 -7.89 24.66
N ALA A 38 -4.78 -8.68 25.61
CA ALA A 38 -3.53 -9.40 25.42
C ALA A 38 -3.75 -10.64 24.53
N GLU A 39 -4.87 -11.33 24.70
CA GLU A 39 -5.28 -12.43 23.81
C GLU A 39 -5.53 -11.92 22.39
N ALA A 40 -6.25 -10.81 22.23
CA ALA A 40 -6.46 -10.19 20.92
C ALA A 40 -5.14 -9.76 20.26
N ALA A 41 -4.18 -9.24 21.03
CA ALA A 41 -2.86 -8.86 20.50
C ALA A 41 -2.00 -10.07 20.10
N ALA A 42 -2.07 -11.17 20.87
CA ALA A 42 -1.37 -12.41 20.53
C ALA A 42 -1.96 -13.05 19.27
N ASP A 43 -3.29 -13.18 19.17
CA ASP A 43 -3.96 -13.73 17.99
C ASP A 43 -3.75 -12.82 16.76
N PHE A 44 -3.60 -11.51 16.95
CA PHE A 44 -3.22 -10.58 15.88
C PHE A 44 -1.80 -10.85 15.39
N ALA A 45 -0.84 -11.03 16.29
CA ALA A 45 0.54 -11.33 15.93
C ALA A 45 0.64 -12.67 15.18
N ASP A 46 -0.08 -13.69 15.65
CA ASP A 46 -0.14 -15.01 15.03
C ASP A 46 -0.84 -14.95 13.66
N ALA A 47 -1.98 -14.27 13.57
CA ALA A 47 -2.71 -14.08 12.31
C ALA A 47 -1.88 -13.28 11.29
N LEU A 48 -1.15 -12.26 11.74
CA LEU A 48 -0.27 -11.45 10.90
C LEU A 48 0.96 -12.25 10.43
N ALA A 49 1.50 -13.14 11.27
CA ALA A 49 2.62 -14.01 10.91
C ALA A 49 2.19 -15.17 9.99
N ALA A 50 0.95 -15.66 10.15
CA ALA A 50 0.34 -16.65 9.28
C ALA A 50 -0.15 -16.05 7.95
N THR A 51 -0.44 -14.75 7.92
CA THR A 51 -0.64 -14.01 6.67
C THR A 51 0.70 -13.97 5.97
N ASP A 52 0.78 -14.63 4.80
CA ASP A 52 2.04 -14.83 4.10
C ASP A 52 2.82 -13.50 4.00
N PRO A 53 4.04 -13.41 4.59
CA PRO A 53 4.90 -12.25 4.39
C PRO A 53 5.24 -12.01 2.91
N LEU A 54 4.95 -12.97 2.02
CA LEU A 54 5.04 -12.90 0.56
C LEU A 54 3.74 -12.49 -0.15
N GLU A 55 2.70 -12.05 0.56
CA GLU A 55 1.59 -11.30 -0.07
C GLU A 55 1.71 -9.76 0.14
N PRO A 56 2.85 -9.08 -0.21
CA PRO A 56 2.90 -7.63 -0.32
C PRO A 56 1.74 -7.03 -1.10
N LEU A 57 1.21 -7.76 -2.08
CA LEU A 57 0.08 -7.31 -2.88
C LEU A 57 -1.17 -7.08 -2.02
N ALA A 58 -1.56 -8.05 -1.19
CA ALA A 58 -2.75 -7.92 -0.33
C ALA A 58 -2.60 -6.76 0.68
N ARG A 59 -1.40 -6.56 1.23
CA ARG A 59 -1.12 -5.42 2.13
C ARG A 59 -1.15 -4.09 1.40
N HIS A 60 -0.57 -4.04 0.21
CA HIS A 60 -0.61 -2.88 -0.67
C HIS A 60 -2.04 -2.53 -1.03
N GLU A 61 -2.86 -3.51 -1.41
CA GLU A 61 -4.29 -3.32 -1.72
C GLU A 61 -5.11 -2.82 -0.52
N ALA A 62 -4.86 -3.33 0.67
CA ALA A 62 -5.54 -2.86 1.89
C ALA A 62 -5.18 -1.42 2.24
N ASP A 63 -3.91 -1.03 2.09
CA ASP A 63 -3.44 0.34 2.29
C ASP A 63 -4.03 1.30 1.23
N GLN A 64 -4.04 0.89 -0.05
CA GLN A 64 -4.68 1.66 -1.12
C GLN A 64 -6.16 1.88 -0.85
N ARG A 65 -6.89 0.85 -0.42
CA ARG A 65 -8.31 0.94 -0.06
C ARG A 65 -8.54 1.92 1.10
N SER A 66 -7.66 1.94 2.10
CA SER A 66 -7.77 2.88 3.21
C SER A 66 -7.60 4.34 2.74
N LEU A 67 -6.68 4.58 1.80
CA LEU A 67 -6.50 5.91 1.18
C LEU A 67 -7.69 6.31 0.29
N ASP A 68 -8.32 5.35 -0.40
CA ASP A 68 -9.57 5.58 -1.15
C ASP A 68 -10.71 6.03 -0.24
N GLU A 69 -10.90 5.36 0.89
CA GLU A 69 -11.95 5.70 1.86
C GLU A 69 -11.74 7.11 2.42
N LEU A 70 -10.51 7.48 2.78
CA LEU A 70 -10.18 8.82 3.25
C LEU A 70 -10.39 9.89 2.17
N GLN A 71 -9.99 9.59 0.93
CA GLN A 71 -10.17 10.50 -0.21
C GLN A 71 -11.66 10.74 -0.48
N TYR A 72 -12.48 9.69 -0.44
CA TYR A 72 -13.92 9.77 -0.61
C TYR A 72 -14.57 10.63 0.48
N ALA A 73 -14.21 10.40 1.75
CA ALA A 73 -14.77 11.14 2.88
C ALA A 73 -14.53 12.66 2.83
N ILE A 74 -13.37 13.09 2.31
CA ILE A 74 -13.00 14.52 2.25
C ILE A 74 -13.43 15.20 0.94
N TRP A 75 -13.81 14.44 -0.09
CA TRP A 75 -13.99 14.94 -1.46
C TRP A 75 -15.08 16.01 -1.57
N ASP A 76 -16.25 15.78 -0.97
CA ASP A 76 -17.37 16.73 -1.03
C ASP A 76 -17.00 18.06 -0.39
N LEU A 77 -16.33 18.02 0.76
CA LEU A 77 -15.89 19.23 1.46
C LEU A 77 -14.85 20.00 0.63
N ALA A 78 -13.85 19.31 0.08
CA ALA A 78 -12.83 19.92 -0.77
C ALA A 78 -13.44 20.58 -2.03
N THR A 79 -14.38 19.91 -2.70
CA THR A 79 -15.01 20.42 -3.92
C THR A 79 -15.96 21.60 -3.68
N THR A 80 -16.44 21.80 -2.44
CA THR A 80 -17.19 23.00 -2.05
C THR A 80 -16.33 24.25 -1.82
N GLY A 81 -14.99 24.10 -1.84
CA GLY A 81 -14.05 25.22 -1.73
C GLY A 81 -13.44 25.42 -0.34
N ASP A 82 -13.62 24.47 0.59
CA ASP A 82 -12.93 24.49 1.87
C ASP A 82 -11.42 24.27 1.66
N LEU A 83 -10.61 25.27 2.02
CA LEU A 83 -9.17 25.27 1.75
C LEU A 83 -8.41 24.21 2.55
N ASP A 84 -8.84 23.91 3.77
CA ASP A 84 -8.20 22.90 4.61
C ASP A 84 -8.49 21.51 4.04
N ALA A 85 -9.74 21.25 3.65
CA ALA A 85 -10.14 20.01 2.99
C ALA A 85 -9.44 19.80 1.65
N ILE A 86 -9.27 20.86 0.85
CA ILE A 86 -8.48 20.82 -0.39
C ILE A 86 -7.04 20.40 -0.07
N SER A 87 -6.41 21.01 0.93
CA SER A 87 -5.05 20.66 1.33
C SER A 87 -4.95 19.19 1.77
N THR A 88 -5.92 18.70 2.55
CA THR A 88 -5.97 17.29 2.97
C THR A 88 -6.17 16.35 1.79
N ALA A 89 -7.08 16.67 0.87
CA ALA A 89 -7.34 15.87 -0.34
C ALA A 89 -6.09 15.76 -1.22
N LEU A 90 -5.35 16.86 -1.41
CA LEU A 90 -4.09 16.85 -2.17
C LEU A 90 -3.01 16.02 -1.48
N ALA A 91 -2.89 16.09 -0.15
CA ALA A 91 -1.93 15.27 0.60
C ALA A 91 -2.21 13.77 0.49
N ILE A 92 -3.48 13.36 0.51
CA ILE A 92 -3.87 11.95 0.30
C ILE A 92 -3.52 11.51 -1.13
N SER A 93 -3.88 12.31 -2.13
CA SER A 93 -3.59 12.03 -3.54
C SER A 93 -2.08 11.89 -3.81
N ASP A 94 -1.28 12.80 -3.28
CA ASP A 94 0.19 12.78 -3.35
C ASP A 94 0.79 11.52 -2.68
N SER A 95 0.24 11.10 -1.54
CA SER A 95 0.60 9.84 -0.87
C SER A 95 0.32 8.60 -1.74
N ARG A 96 -0.75 8.63 -2.54
CA ARG A 96 -1.13 7.53 -3.44
C ARG A 96 -0.21 7.45 -4.64
N SER A 97 0.07 8.58 -5.29
CA SER A 97 0.97 8.64 -6.45
C SER A 97 2.34 8.06 -6.15
N ARG A 98 2.92 8.39 -4.99
CA ARG A 98 4.20 7.82 -4.55
C ARG A 98 4.17 6.31 -4.36
N ARG A 99 3.11 5.78 -3.75
CA ARG A 99 2.99 4.33 -3.49
C ARG A 99 2.80 3.53 -4.77
N LEU A 100 2.07 4.09 -5.73
CA LEU A 100 1.83 3.48 -7.04
C LEU A 100 2.97 3.71 -8.03
N GLY A 101 4.00 4.49 -7.65
CA GLY A 101 5.10 4.84 -8.56
C GLY A 101 4.66 5.68 -9.77
N LEU A 102 3.56 6.42 -9.64
CA LEU A 102 3.02 7.27 -10.72
C LEU A 102 3.80 8.59 -10.86
N ASP A 103 4.58 8.95 -9.85
CA ASP A 103 5.41 10.14 -9.87
C ASP A 103 6.67 9.90 -10.72
N ALA A 104 6.98 10.86 -11.58
CA ALA A 104 8.25 10.86 -12.29
C ALA A 104 9.41 11.00 -11.30
N PRO A 105 10.54 10.29 -11.50
CA PRO A 105 11.70 10.43 -10.62
C PRO A 105 12.21 11.87 -10.65
N ALA A 106 12.31 12.49 -9.47
CA ALA A 106 12.75 13.89 -9.34
C ALA A 106 14.23 14.09 -9.73
N ARG A 107 15.04 13.02 -9.66
CA ARG A 107 16.44 13.00 -10.11
C ARG A 107 16.84 11.58 -10.52
N LEU A 108 17.42 11.45 -11.71
CA LEU A 108 18.10 10.25 -12.18
C LEU A 108 19.60 10.42 -11.90
N GLU A 109 20.13 9.70 -10.93
CA GLU A 109 21.57 9.58 -10.74
C GLU A 109 22.07 8.36 -11.51
N SER A 110 22.92 8.58 -12.52
CA SER A 110 23.54 7.49 -13.27
C SER A 110 24.74 6.95 -12.49
N ALA A 111 24.65 5.75 -11.94
CA ALA A 111 25.76 5.05 -11.26
C ALA A 111 26.76 4.40 -12.24
N GLY A 112 26.81 4.87 -13.49
CA GLY A 112 27.73 4.39 -14.52
C GLY A 112 28.95 5.31 -14.66
N PRO A 113 30.04 4.80 -15.25
CA PRO A 113 31.11 5.70 -15.71
C PRO A 113 30.50 6.76 -16.63
N ALA A 114 30.98 7.99 -16.55
CA ALA A 114 30.57 9.04 -17.46
C ALA A 114 30.76 8.55 -18.90
N VAL A 115 29.66 8.31 -19.60
CA VAL A 115 29.69 7.96 -21.01
C VAL A 115 30.02 9.24 -21.74
N ASP A 116 31.11 9.24 -22.51
CA ASP A 116 31.33 10.30 -23.49
C ASP A 116 30.34 10.09 -24.63
N PRO A 117 29.34 10.97 -24.81
CA PRO A 117 28.37 10.81 -25.89
C PRO A 117 29.03 10.89 -27.27
N ALA A 118 30.25 11.43 -27.38
CA ALA A 118 31.02 11.44 -28.62
C ALA A 118 31.75 10.10 -28.89
N ALA A 119 31.85 9.22 -27.89
CA ALA A 119 32.44 7.89 -28.03
C ALA A 119 31.43 6.82 -28.42
N VAL A 120 30.12 7.10 -28.31
CA VAL A 120 29.06 6.19 -28.75
C VAL A 120 28.87 6.34 -30.25
N THR A 121 29.16 5.29 -31.00
CA THR A 121 28.94 5.25 -32.45
C THR A 121 27.46 5.06 -32.77
N ALA A 122 27.03 5.47 -33.97
CA ALA A 122 25.66 5.25 -34.43
C ALA A 122 25.28 3.76 -34.43
N ALA A 123 26.23 2.87 -34.70
CA ALA A 123 26.02 1.42 -34.68
C ALA A 123 25.76 0.87 -33.26
N GLU A 124 26.50 1.36 -32.25
CA GLU A 124 26.26 0.99 -30.85
C GLU A 124 24.94 1.55 -30.32
N LEU A 125 24.53 2.72 -30.82
CA LEU A 125 23.23 3.30 -30.48
C LEU A 125 22.07 2.48 -31.08
N ASP A 126 22.21 2.02 -32.33
CA ASP A 126 21.24 1.15 -32.99
C ASP A 126 21.13 -0.22 -32.27
N GLU A 127 22.24 -0.77 -31.80
CA GLU A 127 22.27 -2.01 -31.02
C GLU A 127 21.57 -1.87 -29.66
N LEU A 128 21.77 -0.73 -28.97
CA LEU A 128 21.09 -0.44 -27.70
C LEU A 128 19.59 -0.22 -27.88
N LEU A 129 19.18 0.45 -28.95
CA LEU A 129 17.76 0.66 -29.25
C LEU A 129 17.05 -0.66 -29.55
N ALA A 130 17.70 -1.58 -30.27
CA ALA A 130 17.17 -2.92 -30.53
C ALA A 130 16.99 -3.77 -29.24
N LEU A 131 17.71 -3.44 -28.15
CA LEU A 131 17.59 -4.12 -26.85
C LEU A 131 16.42 -3.57 -26.00
N ILE A 132 15.99 -2.33 -26.24
CA ILE A 132 14.94 -1.64 -25.48
C ILE A 132 13.55 -1.91 -26.08
N GLU A 133 13.46 -2.42 -27.32
CA GLU A 133 12.20 -2.63 -28.05
C GLU A 133 11.25 -3.69 -27.46
N ASP A 134 11.59 -4.35 -26.35
CA ASP A 134 10.63 -5.19 -25.60
C ASP A 134 10.49 -4.69 -24.15
N PRO A 135 9.73 -3.60 -23.92
CA PRO A 135 9.40 -3.19 -22.57
C PRO A 135 8.51 -4.27 -21.94
N PRO A 136 8.84 -4.79 -20.74
CA PRO A 136 7.90 -5.63 -20.01
C PRO A 136 6.64 -4.82 -19.72
N ILE A 137 5.52 -5.22 -20.33
CA ILE A 137 4.17 -4.79 -19.92
C ILE A 137 3.83 -5.49 -18.61
#